data_AF-A0A6G1W944-F1
#
_entry.id   AF-A0A6G1W944-F1
#
_cell.length_a   1.000
_cell.length_b   1.000
_cell.length_c   1.000
_cell.angle_alpha   90.00
_cell.angle_beta   90.00
_cell.angle_gamma   90.00
#
_symmetry.space_group_name_H-M   'P 1'
#
loop_
_entity.id
_entity.type
_entity.pdbx_description
1 polymer ?
#
loop_
_entity_poly.entity_id
_entity_poly.type
_entity_poly.pdbx_seq_one_letter_code
_entity_poly.pdbx_strand_id
1 'polypeptide(L)' 'MASEFTSEQSAALSRFKAKQGRQWKSRLIALWVSGRDDRAEDGALLRQVRNSLGVDGLASLKI' A
#
# COMPACT_ATOMS: atom_id res chain seq x y z
N MET A 1 17.69 4.67 -0.57
CA MET A 1 17.44 3.30 -1.04
C MET A 1 15.96 3.24 -1.43
N ALA A 2 15.66 3.49 -2.70
CA ALA A 2 14.30 3.32 -3.20
C ALA A 2 14.02 1.82 -3.15
N SER A 3 13.14 1.39 -2.23
CA SER A 3 12.62 0.02 -2.23
C SER A 3 11.96 -0.20 -3.60
N GLU A 4 12.62 -0.96 -4.46
CA GLU A 4 12.11 -1.34 -5.78
C GLU A 4 10.85 -2.18 -5.59
N PHE A 5 9.70 -1.53 -5.69
CA PHE A 5 8.45 -2.24 -5.82
C PHE A 5 8.43 -2.94 -7.17
N THR A 6 7.92 -4.16 -7.20
CA THR A 6 7.59 -4.78 -8.47
C THR A 6 6.50 -3.95 -9.17
N SER A 7 6.42 -4.04 -10.50
CA SER A 7 5.39 -3.36 -11.28
C SER A 7 3.98 -3.70 -10.78
N GLU A 8 3.77 -4.92 -10.29
CA GLU A 8 2.50 -5.39 -9.73
C GLU A 8 2.15 -4.71 -8.39
N GLN A 9 3.12 -4.56 -7.50
CA GLN A 9 2.94 -3.86 -6.23
C GLN A 9 2.63 -2.37 -6.44
N SER A 10 3.33 -1.75 -7.40
CA SER A 10 3.07 -0.36 -7.80
C SER A 10 1.69 -0.20 -8.43
N ALA A 11 1.25 -1.15 -9.25
CA ALA A 11 -0.08 -1.17 -9.84
C ALA A 11 -1.17 -1.34 -8.76
N ALA A 12 -0.97 -2.25 -7.80
CA ALA A 12 -1.88 -2.44 -6.66
C ALA A 12 -2.03 -1.16 -5.83
N LEU A 13 -0.92 -0.48 -5.52
CA LEU A 13 -0.95 0.80 -4.82
C LEU A 13 -1.67 1.88 -5.62
N SER A 14 -1.47 1.91 -6.94
CA SER A 14 -2.13 2.87 -7.83
C SER A 14 -3.63 2.63 -7.91
N ARG A 15 -4.07 1.37 -8.02
CA ARG A 15 -5.49 0.97 -7.95
C ARG A 15 -6.10 1.33 -6.60
N PHE A 16 -5.40 1.05 -5.51
CA PHE A 16 -5.85 1.39 -4.17
C PHE A 16 -5.97 2.91 -3.99
N LYS A 17 -4.98 3.68 -4.45
CA LYS A 17 -5.00 5.14 -4.47
C LYS A 17 -6.19 5.68 -5.27
N ALA A 18 -6.43 5.16 -6.47
CA ALA A 18 -7.55 5.56 -7.31
C ALA A 18 -8.91 5.29 -6.63
N LYS A 19 -9.06 4.14 -5.96
CA LYS A 19 -10.30 3.74 -5.28
C LYS A 19 -10.58 4.54 -4.00
N GLN A 20 -9.54 4.87 -3.24
CA GLN A 20 -9.66 5.49 -1.91
C GLN A 20 -9.51 7.03 -1.93
N GLY A 21 -8.95 7.60 -3.01
CA GLY A 21 -8.77 9.03 -3.16
C GLY A 21 -7.65 9.60 -2.28
N ARG A 22 -7.73 10.89 -1.93
CA ARG A 22 -6.60 11.63 -1.29
C ARG A 22 -6.13 11.06 0.04
N GLN A 23 -7.00 10.36 0.77
CA GLN A 23 -6.71 9.74 2.07
C GLN A 23 -6.24 8.28 1.97
N TRP A 24 -5.91 7.81 0.77
CA TRP A 24 -5.51 6.42 0.53
C TRP A 24 -4.37 5.96 1.44
N LYS A 25 -3.37 6.80 1.71
CA LYS A 25 -2.25 6.44 2.60
C LYS A 25 -2.74 6.11 4.01
N SER A 26 -3.50 7.02 4.63
CA SER A 26 -4.06 6.80 5.97
C SER A 26 -4.98 5.59 6.04
N ARG A 27 -5.79 5.36 4.99
CA ARG A 27 -6.65 4.16 4.90
C ARG A 27 -5.84 2.88 4.75
N LEU A 28 -4.75 2.90 3.99
CA LEU A 28 -3.87 1.75 3.82
C LEU A 28 -3.19 1.38 5.14
N ILE A 29 -2.69 2.39 5.88
CA ILE A 29 -2.13 2.19 7.22
C ILE A 29 -3.18 1.62 8.17
N ALA A 30 -4.40 2.14 8.15
CA ALA A 30 -5.49 1.61 8.98
C ALA A 30 -5.79 0.14 8.65
N LEU A 31 -5.77 -0.24 7.36
CA LEU A 31 -5.93 -1.65 6.95
C LEU A 31 -4.80 -2.51 7.51
N TRP A 32 -3.55 -2.07 7.36
CA TRP A 32 -2.38 -2.79 7.88
C TRP A 32 -2.40 -3.00 9.39
N VAL A 33 -2.81 -1.98 10.15
CA VAL A 33 -2.92 -2.05 11.62
C VAL A 33 -4.10 -2.94 12.03
N SER A 34 -5.21 -2.89 11.29
CA SER A 34 -6.40 -3.68 11.60
C SER A 34 -6.29 -5.17 11.21
N GLY A 35 -5.24 -5.55 10.48
CA GLY A 35 -5.08 -6.91 9.96
C GLY A 35 -6.10 -7.31 8.89
N ARG A 36 -6.86 -6.34 8.34
CA ARG A 36 -7.90 -6.54 7.31
C ARG A 36 -7.39 -6.39 5.88
N ASP A 37 -6.08 -6.44 5.72
CA ASP A 37 -5.38 -6.38 4.45
C ASP A 37 -5.80 -7.51 3.50
N ASP A 38 -6.31 -8.63 4.01
CA ASP A 38 -6.88 -9.74 3.23
C ASP A 38 -8.20 -9.41 2.50
N ARG A 39 -8.94 -8.38 2.92
CA ARG A 39 -10.23 -7.99 2.32
C ARG A 39 -10.11 -7.05 1.12
N ALA A 40 -8.90 -6.57 0.83
CA ALA A 40 -8.65 -5.77 -0.36
C ALA A 40 -8.41 -6.67 -1.57
N GLU A 41 -8.88 -6.23 -2.74
CA GLU A 41 -8.70 -6.91 -4.03
C GLU A 41 -7.22 -7.25 -4.33
N ASP A 42 -6.30 -6.40 -3.87
CA ASP A 42 -4.85 -6.58 -3.97
C ASP A 42 -4.19 -6.89 -2.60
N GLY A 43 -4.91 -7.50 -1.67
CA GLY A 43 -4.52 -7.63 -0.27
C GLY A 43 -3.14 -8.26 -0.02
N ALA A 44 -2.81 -9.31 -0.78
CA ALA A 44 -1.51 -9.95 -0.72
C ALA A 44 -0.37 -9.03 -1.18
N LEU A 45 -0.58 -8.28 -2.27
CA LEU A 45 0.40 -7.33 -2.81
C LEU A 45 0.58 -6.13 -1.86
N LEU A 46 -0.50 -5.60 -1.30
CA LEU A 46 -0.46 -4.52 -0.31
C LEU A 46 0.24 -4.94 0.99
N ARG A 47 0.13 -6.22 1.37
CA ARG A 47 0.87 -6.80 2.50
C ARG A 47 2.36 -6.94 2.19
N GLN A 48 2.73 -7.34 0.97
CA GLN A 48 4.14 -7.34 0.56
C GLN A 48 4.72 -5.92 0.56
N VAL A 49 3.97 -4.94 0.04
CA VAL A 49 4.35 -3.52 0.13
C VAL A 49 4.60 -3.12 1.58
N ARG A 50 3.72 -3.48 2.52
CA ARG A 50 3.95 -3.21 3.95
C ARG A 50 5.27 -3.82 4.43
N ASN A 51 5.52 -5.08 4.10
CA ASN A 51 6.71 -5.80 4.55
C ASN A 51 8.01 -5.24 3.95
N SER A 52 7.96 -4.70 2.73
CA SER A 52 9.12 -4.13 2.04
C SER A 52 9.35 -2.64 2.35
N LEU A 53 8.29 -1.84 2.49
CA LEU A 53 8.35 -0.38 2.63
C LEU A 53 8.23 0.08 4.09
N GLY A 54 7.42 -0.60 4.88
CA GLY A 54 6.99 -0.12 6.18
C GLY A 54 6.04 1.09 6.13
N VAL A 55 5.57 1.50 7.31
CA VAL A 55 4.62 2.62 7.48
C VAL A 55 5.29 3.96 7.16
N ASP A 56 6.54 4.14 7.60
CA ASP A 56 7.30 5.38 7.41
C ASP A 56 7.67 5.63 5.94
N GLY A 57 7.98 4.55 5.21
CA GLY A 57 8.24 4.62 3.78
C GLY A 57 7.01 5.00 2.96
N LEU A 58 5.80 4.61 3.41
CA LEU A 58 4.55 4.98 2.74
C LEU A 58 4.28 6.48 2.79
N ALA A 59 4.60 7.13 3.93
CA ALA A 59 4.47 8.57 4.07
C ALA A 59 5.31 9.31 3.01
N SER A 60 6.53 8.83 2.78
CA SER A 60 7.49 9.39 1.82
C SER A 60 7.24 8.98 0.36
N LEU A 61 6.40 7.98 0.11
CA LEU A 61 6.14 7.44 -1.22
C LEU A 61 5.48 8.47 -2.16
N LYS A 62 6.06 8.68 -3.34
CA LYS A 62 5.51 9.51 -4.41
C LYS A 62 5.14 8.61 -5.59
N ILE A 63 3.83 8.42 -5.75
CA ILE A 63 3.15 7.73 -6.86
C ILE A 63 1.88 8.52 -7.20
#